data_AF-A0A031FU67-F1
#
_entry.id   AF-A0A031FU67-F1
#
_cell.length_a   1.000
_cell.length_b   1.000
_cell.length_c   1.000
_cell.angle_alpha   90.00
_cell.angle_beta   90.00
_cell.angle_gamma   90.00
#
_symmetry.space_group_name_H-M   'P 1'
#
loop_
_entity.id
_entity.type
_entity.pdbx_description
1 polymer ?
#
loop_
_entity_poly.entity_id
_entity_poly.type
_entity_poly.pdbx_seq_one_letter_code
_entity_poly.pdbx_strand_id
1 'polypeptide(L)'
;MGEATGLTVADVDVSRRRLSISSNAVIVNGHVIVGTPKTHERRTVVYPAFLDAAMTHAITLKRPDELVFPAETGGYLRPGNSRSGWFAGACKRARLEDASDAAEFRGRGEKTRAVMPRVTPHDLRHTAASLAISAGANVKAVQRMLGHASAAMTLDTYAELFDDDLDDVASSLEVARSTALSNG
;
A
#
# COMPACT_ATOMS: atom_id res chain seq x y z
N MET A 1 8.56 -3.64 6.02
CA MET A 1 7.32 -4.17 5.41
C MET A 1 7.40 -5.69 5.37
N GLY A 2 6.88 -6.40 6.38
CA GLY A 2 6.89 -7.88 6.44
C GLY A 2 5.50 -8.53 6.36
N GLU A 3 4.43 -7.73 6.43
CA GLU A 3 3.06 -8.23 6.53
C GLU A 3 2.54 -8.76 5.19
N ALA A 4 2.88 -8.10 4.08
CA ALA A 4 2.52 -8.60 2.74
C ALA A 4 3.19 -9.95 2.42
N THR A 5 4.34 -10.23 3.04
CA THR A 5 5.08 -11.48 2.87
C THR A 5 4.34 -12.68 3.49
N GLY A 6 3.56 -12.45 4.56
CA GLY A 6 2.85 -13.51 5.29
C GLY A 6 1.44 -13.81 4.78
N LEU A 7 0.96 -13.08 3.78
CA LEU A 7 -0.42 -13.16 3.30
C LEU A 7 -0.68 -14.49 2.58
N THR A 8 -1.71 -15.21 3.03
CA THR A 8 -2.19 -16.44 2.40
C THR A 8 -3.45 -16.19 1.57
N VAL A 9 -3.82 -17.15 0.71
CA VAL A 9 -5.06 -17.05 -0.08
C VAL A 9 -6.29 -16.90 0.81
N ALA A 10 -6.32 -17.56 1.97
CA ALA A 10 -7.40 -17.45 2.95
C ALA A 10 -7.59 -16.04 3.51
N ASP A 11 -6.56 -15.19 3.42
CA ASP A 11 -6.62 -13.80 3.89
C ASP A 11 -7.22 -12.84 2.85
N VAL A 12 -7.50 -13.30 1.62
CA VAL A 12 -7.96 -12.46 0.50
C VAL A 12 -9.46 -12.64 0.25
N ASP A 13 -10.23 -11.56 0.43
CA ASP A 13 -11.63 -11.48 0.01
C ASP A 13 -11.73 -10.54 -1.19
N VAL A 14 -11.76 -11.12 -2.40
CA VAL A 14 -11.88 -10.35 -3.65
C VAL A 14 -13.26 -9.72 -3.81
N SER A 15 -14.31 -10.39 -3.34
CA SER A 15 -15.69 -9.89 -3.46
C SER A 15 -15.90 -8.58 -2.69
N ARG A 16 -15.24 -8.44 -1.54
CA ARG A 16 -15.29 -7.24 -0.70
C ARG A 16 -14.06 -6.35 -0.81
N ARG A 17 -13.07 -6.72 -1.63
CA ARG A 17 -11.75 -6.07 -1.80
C ARG A 17 -11.02 -5.86 -0.47
N ARG A 18 -10.91 -6.93 0.32
CA ARG A 18 -10.34 -6.91 1.68
C ARG A 18 -9.19 -7.89 1.81
N LEU A 19 -8.14 -7.45 2.50
CA LEU A 19 -7.02 -8.26 2.94
C LEU A 19 -7.01 -8.34 4.46
N SER A 20 -7.09 -9.55 5.01
CA SER A 20 -6.99 -9.80 6.45
C SER A 20 -5.53 -10.00 6.84
N ILE A 21 -4.95 -9.02 7.54
CA ILE A 21 -3.59 -9.14 8.04
C ILE A 21 -3.63 -9.81 9.41
N SER A 22 -3.33 -11.12 9.47
CA SER A 22 -3.26 -11.90 10.72
C SER A 22 -1.91 -12.47 11.09
N SER A 23 -0.94 -12.44 10.18
CA SER A 23 0.41 -12.94 10.41
C SER A 23 1.43 -11.95 9.85
N ASN A 24 2.63 -11.99 10.40
CA ASN A 24 3.77 -11.27 9.85
C ASN A 24 4.91 -12.26 9.69
N ALA A 25 5.51 -12.28 8.50
CA ALA A 25 6.69 -13.09 8.22
C ALA A 25 7.91 -12.18 8.32
N VAL A 26 8.66 -12.30 9.41
CA VAL A 26 9.86 -11.50 9.65
C VAL A 26 11.08 -12.40 9.51
N ILE A 27 12.11 -11.92 8.80
CA ILE A 27 13.38 -12.64 8.72
C ILE A 27 14.25 -12.24 9.91
N VAL A 28 14.62 -13.21 10.74
CA VAL A 28 15.55 -13.06 11.85
C VAL A 28 16.71 -14.02 11.63
N ASN A 29 17.94 -13.51 11.60
CA ASN A 29 19.16 -14.29 11.38
C ASN A 29 19.13 -15.19 10.13
N GLY A 30 18.51 -14.74 9.05
CA GLY A 30 18.41 -15.49 7.79
C GLY A 30 17.29 -16.52 7.74
N HIS A 31 16.57 -16.74 8.84
CA HIS A 31 15.41 -17.63 8.90
C HIS A 31 14.11 -16.83 8.93
N VAL A 32 13.09 -17.32 8.21
CA VAL A 32 11.76 -16.73 8.25
C VAL A 32 11.08 -17.19 9.53
N ILE A 33 10.79 -16.24 10.41
CA ILE A 33 9.96 -16.44 11.59
C ILE A 33 8.56 -15.92 11.24
N VAL A 34 7.61 -16.84 11.13
CA VAL A 34 6.19 -16.49 11.01
C VAL A 34 5.68 -16.25 12.42
N GLY A 35 5.42 -14.99 12.75
CA GLY A 35 4.85 -14.61 14.03
C GLY A 35 3.44 -14.06 13.86
N THR A 36 2.70 -13.99 14.97
CA THR A 36 1.62 -13.01 15.09
C THR A 36 2.24 -11.62 15.02
N PRO A 37 1.55 -10.60 14.47
CA PRO A 37 2.06 -9.23 14.49
C PRO A 37 2.44 -8.83 15.94
N LYS A 38 3.43 -7.95 16.11
CA LYS A 38 3.95 -7.50 17.42
C LYS A 38 2.86 -6.93 18.35
N THR A 39 1.71 -6.60 17.79
CA THR A 39 0.45 -6.34 18.46
C THR A 39 -0.52 -7.42 17.96
N HIS A 40 -1.24 -8.13 18.83
CA HIS A 40 -2.20 -9.19 18.46
C HIS A 40 -3.43 -8.68 17.65
N GLU A 41 -3.29 -7.58 16.95
CA GLU A 41 -4.37 -6.86 16.28
C GLU A 41 -4.47 -7.33 14.82
N ARG A 42 -5.40 -8.26 14.59
CA ARG A 42 -5.87 -8.57 13.24
C ARG A 42 -6.45 -7.30 12.65
N ARG A 43 -5.96 -6.86 11.49
CA ARG A 43 -6.52 -5.71 10.79
C ARG A 43 -6.92 -6.04 9.37
N THR A 44 -7.92 -5.34 8.87
CA THR A 44 -8.36 -5.45 7.48
C THR A 44 -7.90 -4.24 6.70
N VAL A 45 -7.23 -4.48 5.58
CA VAL A 45 -6.86 -3.44 4.61
C VAL A 45 -7.80 -3.56 3.41
N VAL A 46 -8.37 -2.45 2.96
CA VAL A 46 -9.17 -2.40 1.73
C VAL A 46 -8.24 -2.09 0.57
N TYR A 47 -8.50 -2.65 -0.61
CA TYR A 47 -7.76 -2.32 -1.82
C TYR A 47 -8.68 -1.81 -2.94
N PRO A 48 -8.19 -0.94 -3.85
CA PRO A 48 -8.99 -0.38 -4.93
C PRO A 48 -9.33 -1.39 -6.05
N ALA A 49 -10.44 -1.16 -6.75
CA ALA A 49 -10.96 -2.03 -7.82
C ALA A 49 -9.96 -2.34 -8.95
N PHE A 50 -9.06 -1.41 -9.26
CA PHE A 50 -8.08 -1.63 -10.33
C PHE A 50 -7.10 -2.78 -10.01
N LEU A 51 -7.02 -3.22 -8.75
CA LEU A 51 -6.21 -4.37 -8.34
C LEU A 51 -6.97 -5.70 -8.43
N ASP A 52 -8.28 -5.71 -8.73
CA ASP A 52 -9.10 -6.95 -8.75
C ASP A 52 -8.49 -8.02 -9.67
N ALA A 53 -8.07 -7.63 -10.88
CA ALA A 53 -7.46 -8.55 -11.83
C ALA A 53 -6.12 -9.12 -11.32
N ALA A 54 -5.28 -8.27 -10.72
CA ALA A 54 -3.98 -8.68 -10.18
C ALA A 54 -4.14 -9.59 -8.96
N MET A 55 -5.08 -9.27 -8.06
CA MET A 55 -5.37 -10.06 -6.88
C MET A 55 -5.97 -11.42 -7.24
N THR A 56 -6.93 -11.44 -8.19
CA THR A 56 -7.51 -12.68 -8.70
C THR A 56 -6.42 -13.57 -9.30
N HIS A 57 -5.61 -13.01 -10.21
CA HIS A 57 -4.51 -13.75 -10.82
C HIS A 57 -3.52 -14.31 -9.78
N ALA A 58 -3.24 -13.57 -8.71
CA ALA A 58 -2.33 -14.01 -7.66
C ALA A 58 -2.84 -15.22 -6.85
N ILE A 59 -4.15 -15.54 -6.90
CA ILE A 59 -4.77 -16.59 -6.08
C ILE A 59 -5.47 -17.72 -6.86
N THR A 60 -5.84 -17.54 -8.13
CA THR A 60 -6.74 -18.43 -8.90
C THR A 60 -6.37 -19.92 -8.91
N LEU A 61 -5.10 -20.28 -8.70
CA LEU A 61 -4.63 -21.68 -8.77
C LEU A 61 -3.98 -22.15 -7.47
N LYS A 62 -4.26 -21.49 -6.35
CA LYS A 62 -3.63 -21.74 -5.06
C LYS A 62 -4.65 -22.19 -4.03
N ARG A 63 -4.20 -23.05 -3.11
CA ARG A 63 -4.96 -23.50 -1.95
C ARG A 63 -5.06 -22.38 -0.91
N PRO A 64 -6.06 -22.42 -0.01
CA PRO A 64 -6.24 -21.40 1.02
C PRO A 64 -5.02 -21.13 1.90
N ASP A 65 -4.20 -22.15 2.16
CA ASP A 65 -3.00 -22.09 3.01
C ASP A 65 -1.73 -21.61 2.28
N GLU A 66 -1.78 -21.45 0.95
CA GLU A 66 -0.62 -21.01 0.17
C GLU A 66 -0.45 -19.49 0.17
N LEU A 67 0.80 -19.05 -0.02
CA LEU A 67 1.14 -17.62 -0.05
C LEU A 67 0.61 -16.93 -1.29
N VAL A 68 0.05 -15.73 -1.11
CA VAL A 68 -0.36 -14.85 -2.22
C VAL A 68 0.87 -14.44 -3.04
N PHE A 69 1.98 -14.13 -2.37
CA PHE A 69 3.24 -13.71 -3.01
C PHE A 69 4.40 -14.62 -2.57
N PRO A 70 4.56 -15.81 -3.18
CA PRO A 70 5.69 -16.68 -2.89
C PRO A 70 6.98 -16.15 -3.55
N ALA A 71 8.14 -16.50 -2.98
CA ALA A 71 9.42 -16.30 -3.66
C ALA A 71 9.55 -17.23 -4.88
N GLU A 72 10.44 -16.89 -5.83
CA GLU A 72 10.70 -17.72 -7.03
C GLU A 72 11.13 -19.15 -6.66
N THR A 73 11.86 -19.30 -5.54
CA THR A 73 12.30 -20.61 -5.03
C THR A 73 11.25 -21.31 -4.15
N GLY A 74 10.04 -20.77 -4.07
CA GLY A 74 9.04 -21.16 -3.07
C GLY A 74 9.29 -20.52 -1.69
N GLY A 75 8.27 -20.58 -0.83
CA GLY A 75 8.30 -19.97 0.50
C GLY A 75 8.16 -18.45 0.50
N TYR A 76 8.56 -17.82 1.59
CA TYR A 76 8.31 -16.40 1.85
C TYR A 76 9.22 -15.47 1.06
N LEU A 77 8.66 -14.41 0.50
CA LEU A 77 9.45 -13.31 -0.07
C LEU A 77 10.36 -12.68 0.99
N ARG A 78 11.66 -12.57 0.67
CA ARG A 78 12.55 -11.78 1.52
C ARG A 78 12.14 -10.31 1.49
N PRO A 79 12.34 -9.55 2.60
CA PRO A 79 12.14 -8.11 2.59
C PRO A 79 12.85 -7.49 1.40
N GLY A 80 12.06 -6.93 0.49
CA GLY A 80 12.60 -6.23 -0.67
C GLY A 80 13.26 -4.95 -0.21
N ASN A 81 14.37 -4.59 -0.85
CA ASN A 81 14.96 -3.28 -0.69
C ASN A 81 15.08 -2.62 -2.07
N SER A 82 15.44 -1.34 -2.07
CA SER A 82 15.52 -0.56 -3.30
C SER A 82 16.76 -0.88 -4.17
N ARG A 83 17.71 -1.68 -3.66
CA ARG A 83 18.97 -2.02 -4.32
C ARG A 83 19.01 -3.43 -4.90
N SER A 84 18.29 -4.39 -4.30
CA SER A 84 18.32 -5.79 -4.70
C SER A 84 17.04 -6.55 -4.33
N GLY A 85 16.87 -7.72 -4.96
CA GLY A 85 15.73 -8.60 -4.75
C GLY A 85 14.49 -8.21 -5.57
N TRP A 86 13.35 -8.79 -5.20
CA TRP A 86 12.11 -8.69 -5.97
C TRP A 86 11.65 -7.25 -6.19
N PHE A 87 11.86 -6.38 -5.20
CA PHE A 87 11.41 -4.99 -5.25
C PHE A 87 12.23 -4.15 -6.22
N ALA A 88 13.56 -4.27 -6.18
CA ALA A 88 14.43 -3.65 -7.19
C ALA A 88 14.08 -4.12 -8.61
N GLY A 89 13.82 -5.43 -8.78
CA GLY A 89 13.34 -5.98 -10.06
C GLY A 89 11.98 -5.42 -10.50
N ALA A 90 11.05 -5.20 -9.55
CA ALA A 90 9.76 -4.58 -9.83
C ALA A 90 9.92 -3.11 -10.27
N CYS A 91 10.75 -2.32 -9.59
CA CYS A 91 11.08 -0.95 -9.99
C CYS A 91 11.70 -0.91 -11.39
N LYS A 92 12.60 -1.85 -11.71
CA LYS A 92 13.19 -2.00 -13.04
C LYS A 92 12.14 -2.22 -14.12
N ARG A 93 11.23 -3.19 -13.90
CA ARG A 93 10.13 -3.49 -14.83
C ARG A 93 9.15 -2.32 -14.98
N ALA A 94 8.94 -1.56 -13.90
CA ALA A 94 8.15 -0.33 -13.92
C ALA A 94 8.88 0.87 -14.54
N ARG A 95 10.15 0.70 -14.94
CA ARG A 95 11.05 1.73 -15.49
C ARG A 95 11.25 2.92 -14.54
N LEU A 96 11.32 2.65 -13.23
CA LEU A 96 11.61 3.62 -12.17
C LEU A 96 13.12 3.71 -11.87
N GLU A 97 13.97 3.55 -12.88
CA GLU A 97 15.43 3.49 -12.69
C GLU A 97 16.00 4.86 -12.30
N ASP A 98 17.16 4.84 -11.63
CA ASP A 98 17.73 5.97 -10.89
C ASP A 98 18.17 7.13 -11.82
N ALA A 99 18.06 8.37 -11.34
CA ALA A 99 18.53 9.56 -12.06
C ALA A 99 20.05 9.53 -12.35
N SER A 100 20.83 8.73 -11.62
CA SER A 100 22.26 8.52 -11.86
C SER A 100 22.59 7.73 -13.12
N ASP A 101 21.66 6.89 -13.60
CA ASP A 101 21.85 6.06 -14.80
C ASP A 101 21.28 6.73 -16.08
N ALA A 102 20.70 7.93 -15.93
CA ALA A 102 20.03 8.69 -17.00
C ALA A 102 20.99 9.26 -18.07
N ALA A 103 22.29 9.03 -17.97
CA ALA A 103 23.28 9.49 -18.94
C ALA A 103 23.15 8.80 -20.32
N GLU A 104 22.54 7.62 -20.40
CA GLU A 104 22.52 6.82 -21.64
C GLU A 104 21.27 6.98 -22.52
N PHE A 105 20.22 7.69 -22.07
CA PHE A 105 18.91 7.68 -22.75
C PHE A 105 18.61 8.90 -23.64
N ARG A 106 19.59 9.74 -23.98
CA ARG A 106 19.36 10.95 -24.81
C ARG A 106 19.27 10.70 -26.33
N GLY A 107 19.25 9.44 -26.79
CA GLY A 107 19.42 9.12 -28.22
C GLY A 107 18.16 8.90 -29.08
N ARG A 108 16.92 8.94 -28.55
CA ARG A 108 15.75 8.42 -29.31
C ARG A 108 14.49 9.29 -29.37
N GLY A 109 14.56 10.59 -29.10
CA GLY A 109 13.45 11.53 -29.41
C GLY A 109 12.09 11.25 -28.75
N GLU A 110 12.04 10.32 -27.79
CA GLU A 110 10.84 9.92 -27.06
C GLU A 110 10.74 10.75 -25.79
N LYS A 111 9.57 11.32 -25.48
CA LYS A 111 9.36 12.16 -24.27
C LYS A 111 9.86 11.39 -23.05
N THR A 112 11.00 11.82 -22.51
CA THR A 112 11.64 11.19 -21.35
C THR A 112 10.62 11.18 -20.20
N ARG A 113 10.10 10.00 -19.86
CA ARG A 113 9.30 9.86 -18.65
C ARG A 113 10.21 10.25 -17.49
N ALA A 114 9.74 11.15 -16.62
CA ALA A 114 10.53 11.70 -15.53
C ALA A 114 11.26 10.56 -14.80
N VAL A 115 12.58 10.65 -14.75
CA VAL A 115 13.41 9.68 -14.05
C VAL A 115 13.11 9.86 -12.56
N MET A 116 12.49 8.84 -11.96
CA MET A 116 12.06 8.91 -10.58
C MET A 116 13.23 8.57 -9.65
N PRO A 117 13.38 9.26 -8.51
CA PRO A 117 14.36 8.86 -7.51
C PRO A 117 14.07 7.44 -7.04
N ARG A 118 15.12 6.74 -6.62
CA ARG A 118 15.03 5.39 -6.05
C ARG A 118 13.95 5.31 -4.95
N VAL A 119 12.90 4.55 -5.23
CA VAL A 119 11.78 4.31 -4.32
C VAL A 119 12.09 3.12 -3.40
N THR A 120 11.56 3.14 -2.18
CA THR A 120 11.54 2.03 -1.23
C THR A 120 10.11 1.52 -0.99
N PRO A 121 9.91 0.31 -0.44
CA PRO A 121 8.56 -0.14 -0.07
C PRO A 121 7.88 0.74 0.99
N HIS A 122 8.66 1.47 1.80
CA HIS A 122 8.10 2.42 2.76
C HIS A 122 7.56 3.67 2.06
N ASP A 123 8.24 4.15 1.02
CA ASP A 123 7.77 5.28 0.22
C ASP A 123 6.44 4.97 -0.46
N LEU A 124 6.24 3.74 -0.96
CA LEU A 124 4.93 3.32 -1.51
C LEU A 124 3.81 3.39 -0.46
N ARG A 125 4.12 3.08 0.79
CA ARG A 125 3.16 3.19 1.90
C ARG A 125 2.84 4.66 2.20
N HIS A 126 3.82 5.55 2.14
CA HIS A 126 3.60 6.99 2.25
C HIS A 126 2.76 7.51 1.07
N THR A 127 3.07 7.13 -0.16
CA THR A 127 2.29 7.49 -1.35
C THR A 127 0.84 7.02 -1.24
N ALA A 128 0.60 5.79 -0.78
CA ALA A 128 -0.75 5.29 -0.56
C ALA A 128 -1.51 6.09 0.51
N ALA A 129 -0.84 6.52 1.58
CA ALA A 129 -1.43 7.40 2.59
C ALA A 129 -1.79 8.77 2.01
N SER A 130 -0.85 9.42 1.34
CA SER A 130 -1.06 10.75 0.74
C SER A 130 -2.20 10.72 -0.27
N LEU A 131 -2.24 9.72 -1.17
CA LEU A 131 -3.33 9.57 -2.14
C LEU A 131 -4.69 9.34 -1.46
N ALA A 132 -4.73 8.58 -0.37
CA ALA A 132 -5.98 8.38 0.37
C ALA A 132 -6.46 9.68 1.01
N ILE A 133 -5.56 10.46 1.62
CA ILE A 133 -5.87 11.76 2.23
C ILE A 133 -6.36 12.74 1.16
N SER A 134 -5.64 12.88 0.05
CA SER A 134 -6.05 13.74 -1.07
C SER A 134 -7.36 13.31 -1.73
N ALA A 135 -7.78 12.05 -1.55
CA ALA A 135 -9.09 11.56 -1.99
C ALA A 135 -10.21 11.78 -0.94
N GLY A 136 -9.94 12.52 0.14
CA GLY A 136 -10.89 12.85 1.20
C GLY A 136 -11.04 11.76 2.27
N ALA A 137 -10.10 10.81 2.39
CA ALA A 137 -10.17 9.80 3.42
C ALA A 137 -9.89 10.41 4.81
N ASN A 138 -10.85 10.29 5.72
CA ASN A 138 -10.66 10.76 7.09
C ASN A 138 -9.48 10.07 7.80
N VAL A 139 -8.89 10.77 8.77
CA VAL A 139 -7.74 10.30 9.55
C VAL A 139 -7.93 8.91 10.16
N LYS A 140 -9.14 8.54 10.58
CA LYS A 140 -9.42 7.21 11.16
C LYS A 140 -9.37 6.11 10.11
N ALA A 141 -9.79 6.37 8.88
CA ALA A 141 -9.66 5.43 7.78
C ALA A 141 -8.20 5.20 7.42
N VAL A 142 -7.42 6.29 7.29
CA VAL A 142 -5.97 6.24 6.99
C VAL A 142 -5.20 5.57 8.13
N GLN A 143 -5.51 5.88 9.39
CA GLN A 143 -4.94 5.22 10.57
C GLN A 143 -5.10 3.69 10.48
N ARG A 144 -6.32 3.21 10.18
CA ARG A 144 -6.62 1.77 10.07
C ARG A 144 -5.92 1.13 8.87
N MET A 145 -5.90 1.81 7.73
CA MET A 145 -5.19 1.36 6.52
C MET A 145 -3.70 1.15 6.81
N LEU A 146 -3.08 2.10 7.52
CA LEU A 146 -1.69 2.03 7.92
C LEU A 146 -1.47 1.04 9.07
N GLY A 147 -2.45 0.84 9.95
CA GLY A 147 -2.24 0.08 11.18
C GLY A 147 -1.41 0.88 12.20
N HIS A 148 -1.60 2.19 12.25
CA HIS A 148 -1.04 3.02 13.31
C HIS A 148 -1.83 2.83 14.60
N ALA A 149 -1.12 2.72 15.73
CA ALA A 149 -1.72 2.49 17.04
C ALA A 149 -2.65 3.64 17.48
N SER A 150 -2.40 4.86 17.00
CA SER A 150 -3.24 6.03 17.27
C SER A 150 -3.41 6.90 16.04
N ALA A 151 -4.49 7.70 16.04
CA ALA A 151 -4.70 8.73 15.03
C ALA A 151 -3.62 9.82 15.12
N ALA A 152 -3.12 10.12 16.33
CA ALA A 152 -2.03 11.06 16.55
C ALA A 152 -0.80 10.71 15.71
N MET A 153 -0.33 9.45 15.72
CA MET A 153 0.79 9.04 14.86
C MET A 153 0.58 9.31 13.36
N THR A 154 -0.68 9.28 12.91
CA THR A 154 -1.03 9.57 11.52
C THR A 154 -0.99 11.08 11.27
N LEU A 155 -1.56 11.87 12.19
CA LEU A 155 -1.53 13.34 12.12
C LEU A 155 -0.11 13.87 12.24
N ASP A 156 0.70 13.35 13.16
CA ASP A 156 2.10 13.73 13.33
C ASP A 156 2.92 13.56 12.03
N THR A 157 2.50 12.64 11.14
CA THR A 157 3.18 12.36 9.87
C THR A 157 2.56 13.11 8.68
N TYR A 158 1.25 13.39 8.70
CA TYR A 158 0.50 13.87 7.54
C TYR A 158 -0.38 15.10 7.81
N ALA A 159 -0.17 15.81 8.93
CA ALA A 159 -1.00 16.95 9.34
C ALA A 159 -1.21 17.98 8.23
N GLU A 160 -0.13 18.37 7.53
CA GLU A 160 -0.20 19.34 6.43
C GLU A 160 -1.14 18.92 5.29
N LEU A 161 -1.36 17.62 5.09
CA LEU A 161 -2.29 17.12 4.07
C LEU A 161 -3.77 17.17 4.52
N PHE A 162 -4.02 17.43 5.80
CA PHE A 162 -5.35 17.62 6.38
C PHE A 162 -5.66 19.10 6.69
N ASP A 163 -4.68 20.00 6.62
CA ASP A 163 -4.83 21.41 7.03
C ASP A 163 -5.71 22.22 6.06
N ASP A 164 -5.83 21.78 4.80
CA ASP A 164 -6.68 22.43 3.79
C ASP A 164 -8.19 22.20 4.01
N ASP A 165 -8.58 21.32 4.96
CA ASP A 165 -9.98 20.88 5.13
C ASP A 165 -10.90 21.94 5.78
N LEU A 166 -10.37 23.00 6.42
CA LEU A 166 -11.17 23.92 7.25
C LEU A 166 -12.23 24.71 6.44
N ASP A 167 -11.88 25.22 5.26
CA ASP A 167 -12.81 25.92 4.37
C ASP A 167 -13.80 24.93 3.70
N ASP A 168 -13.35 23.69 3.49
CA ASP A 168 -14.17 22.61 2.97
C ASP A 168 -15.22 22.11 3.97
N VAL A 169 -14.98 22.25 5.28
CA VAL A 169 -15.97 21.93 6.31
C VAL A 169 -17.22 22.80 6.18
N ALA A 170 -17.04 24.11 6.00
CA ALA A 170 -18.16 25.03 5.86
C ALA A 170 -18.99 24.70 4.61
N SER A 171 -18.32 24.46 3.48
CA SER A 171 -18.96 24.07 2.23
C SER A 171 -19.69 22.72 2.35
N SER A 172 -19.08 21.73 3.01
CA SER A 172 -19.67 20.41 3.21
C SER A 172 -20.92 20.44 4.09
N LEU A 173 -20.92 21.27 5.14
CA LEU A 173 -22.09 21.48 6.01
C LEU A 173 -23.25 22.12 5.25
N GLU A 174 -22.97 23.10 4.38
CA GLU A 174 -23.97 23.75 3.54
C GLU A 174 -24.64 22.76 2.57
N VAL A 175 -23.83 21.90 1.93
CA VAL A 175 -24.33 20.83 1.05
C VAL A 175 -25.17 19.82 1.83
N ALA A 176 -24.71 19.38 2.99
CA ALA A 176 -25.44 18.41 3.82
C ALA A 176 -26.79 18.97 4.28
N ARG A 177 -26.84 20.22 4.73
CA ARG A 177 -28.09 20.90 5.11
C ARG A 177 -29.04 20.98 3.92
N SER A 178 -28.55 21.44 2.77
CA SER A 178 -29.36 21.61 1.57
C SER A 178 -29.95 20.27 1.09
N THR A 179 -29.15 19.20 1.14
CA THR A 179 -29.59 17.84 0.81
C THR A 179 -30.67 17.33 1.78
N ALA A 180 -30.51 17.56 3.08
CA ALA A 180 -31.49 17.15 4.09
C ALA A 180 -32.83 17.87 3.92
N LEU A 181 -32.81 19.17 3.59
CA LEU A 181 -34.02 19.96 3.34
C LEU A 181 -34.71 19.63 2.01
N SER A 182 -33.98 19.08 1.03
CA SER A 182 -34.54 18.69 -0.27
C SER A 182 -35.17 17.30 -0.28
N ASN A 183 -34.87 16.49 0.74
CA ASN A 183 -35.33 15.11 0.89
C ASN A 183 -36.44 14.93 1.96
N GLY A 184 -36.91 16.03 2.57
CA GLY A 184 -38.01 16.05 3.54
C GLY A 184 -39.23 16.77 3.00
#